data_AF-K2CVG5-F1
#
_entry.id   AF-K2CVG5-F1
#
_cell.length_a   1.000
_cell.length_b   1.000
_cell.length_c   1.000
_cell.angle_alpha   90.00
_cell.angle_beta   90.00
_cell.angle_gamma   90.00
#
_symmetry.space_group_name_H-M   'P 1'
#
loop_
_entity.id
_entity.type
_entity.pdbx_description
1 polymer ?
#
loop_
_entity_poly.entity_id
_entity_poly.type
_entity_poly.pdbx_seq_one_letter_code
_entity_poly.pdbx_strand_id
1 'polypeptide(L)' 'MQGEVTEMLPNAMFRITLDGGHAILGILAGKMRMHKIKVLPGDRVTVEMTPYDLSKGRIIYRH' A
#
# COMPACT_ATOMS: atom_id res chain seq x y z
N MET A 1 9.62 0.91 1.83
CA MET A 1 9.50 -0.44 2.43
C MET A 1 8.68 -1.31 1.49
N GLN A 2 8.91 -2.62 1.48
CA GLN A 2 8.14 -3.56 0.67
C GLN A 2 7.10 -4.25 1.56
N GLY A 3 5.99 -4.65 0.94
CA GLY A 3 4.94 -5.40 1.59
C GLY A 3 3.98 -6.01 0.58
N GLU A 4 3.11 -6.87 1.08
CA GLU A 4 2.11 -7.58 0.29
C GLU A 4 0.71 -7.08 0.64
N VAL A 5 -0.11 -6.84 -0.38
CA VAL A 5 -1.49 -6.40 -0.19
C VAL A 5 -2.33 -7.57 0.27
N THR A 6 -2.89 -7.49 1.47
CA THR A 6 -3.69 -8.58 2.06
C THR A 6 -5.17 -8.39 1.76
N GLU A 7 -5.69 -7.17 1.91
CA GLU A 7 -7.11 -6.88 1.73
C GLU A 7 -7.32 -5.51 1.08
N MET A 8 -8.43 -5.39 0.33
CA MET A 8 -8.88 -4.12 -0.25
C MET A 8 -10.10 -3.63 0.51
N LEU A 9 -10.02 -2.41 1.05
CA LEU A 9 -11.08 -1.78 1.83
C LEU A 9 -11.89 -0.81 0.95
N PRO A 10 -13.19 -0.59 1.27
CA PRO A 10 -13.95 0.49 0.65
C PRO A 10 -13.28 1.83 0.98
N ASN A 11 -13.17 2.72 -0.02
CA ASN A 11 -12.39 3.99 -0.04
C ASN A 11 -10.98 3.94 -0.63
N ALA A 12 -10.64 2.90 -1.42
CA ALA A 12 -9.31 2.76 -2.04
C ALA A 12 -8.16 2.76 -1.01
N MET A 13 -8.47 2.27 0.19
CA MET A 13 -7.49 1.90 1.20
C MET A 13 -7.15 0.42 1.01
N PHE A 14 -5.89 0.09 1.22
CA PHE A 14 -5.38 -1.26 1.09
C PHE A 14 -4.72 -1.63 2.41
N ARG A 15 -5.02 -2.82 2.92
CA ARG A 15 -4.28 -3.39 4.03
C ARG A 15 -3.05 -4.06 3.45
N ILE A 16 -1.88 -3.60 3.88
CA ILE A 16 -0.59 -4.13 3.41
C ILE A 16 0.12 -4.72 4.61
N THR A 17 0.56 -5.96 4.47
CA THR A 17 1.43 -6.62 5.43
C THR A 17 2.87 -6.37 4.99
N LEU A 18 3.61 -5.61 5.80
CA LEU A 18 5.04 -5.41 5.59
C LEU A 18 5.80 -6.71 5.87
N ASP A 19 6.97 -6.88 5.25
CA ASP A 19 7.84 -8.04 5.50
C ASP A 19 8.24 -8.18 6.98
N GLY A 20 8.20 -7.09 7.74
CA GLY A 20 8.42 -7.06 9.19
C GLY A 20 7.22 -7.50 10.04
N GLY A 21 6.19 -8.12 9.44
CA GLY A 21 5.00 -8.64 10.14
C GLY A 21 3.99 -7.58 10.60
N HIS A 22 4.22 -6.31 10.26
CA HIS A 22 3.32 -5.22 10.62
C HIS A 22 2.29 -4.98 9.52
N ALA A 23 1.01 -4.98 9.90
CA ALA A 23 -0.08 -4.61 9.00
C ALA A 23 -0.30 -3.10 9.05
N ILE A 24 -0.32 -2.47 7.88
CA ILE A 24 -0.49 -1.02 7.73
C ILE A 24 -1.63 -0.72 6.77
N LEU A 25 -2.19 0.48 6.88
CA LEU A 25 -3.19 1.00 5.95
C LEU A 25 -2.51 1.91 4.93
N GLY A 26 -2.60 1.51 3.66
CA GLY A 26 -2.01 2.23 2.55
C GLY A 26 -3.06 2.86 1.64
N ILE A 27 -2.76 4.04 1.12
CA ILE A 27 -3.52 4.65 0.03
C ILE A 27 -2.64 4.70 -1.22
N LEU A 28 -3.24 4.49 -2.39
CA LEU A 28 -2.57 4.67 -3.68
C LEU A 28 -1.99 6.08 -3.82
N ALA A 29 -0.74 6.21 -4.25
CA ALA A 29 -0.20 7.49 -4.66
C ALA A 29 -1.00 8.06 -5.85
N GLY A 30 -1.15 9.38 -5.90
CA GLY A 30 -1.87 10.06 -6.98
C GLY A 30 -1.33 9.70 -8.37
N LYS A 31 -0.02 9.49 -8.48
CA LYS A 31 0.64 9.06 -9.72
C LYS A 31 0.10 7.69 -10.20
N MET A 32 -0.15 6.75 -9.30
CA MET A 32 -0.70 5.44 -9.67
C MET A 32 -2.15 5.53 -10.15
N ARG A 33 -2.95 6.44 -9.56
CA ARG A 33 -4.32 6.72 -10.02
C ARG A 33 -4.34 7.30 -11.42
N MET A 34 -3.42 8.22 -11.74
CA MET A 34 -3.29 8.77 -13.10
C MET A 34 -2.94 7.69 -14.12
N HIS A 35 -2.05 6.75 -13.78
CA HIS A 35 -1.65 5.64 -14.66
C HIS A 35 -2.64 4.46 -14.62
N LYS A 36 -3.79 4.60 -13.96
CA LYS A 36 -4.83 3.56 -13.81
C LYS A 36 -4.28 2.21 -13.32
N ILE A 37 -3.24 2.24 -12.48
CA ILE A 37 -2.68 1.01 -11.90
C ILE A 37 -3.71 0.44 -10.92
N LYS A 38 -4.21 -0.76 -11.22
CA LYS A 38 -5.04 -1.54 -10.31
C LYS A 38 -4.13 -2.33 -9.38
N VAL A 39 -4.48 -2.34 -8.11
CA VAL A 39 -3.81 -3.14 -7.08
C VAL A 39 -4.81 -4.18 -6.61
N LEU A 40 -4.40 -5.43 -6.62
CA LEU A 40 -5.21 -6.57 -6.18
C LEU A 40 -4.60 -7.15 -4.89
N PRO A 41 -5.42 -7.84 -4.06
CA PRO A 41 -4.88 -8.65 -2.97
C PRO A 41 -3.91 -9.71 -3.51
N GLY A 42 -2.77 -9.88 -2.84
CA GLY A 42 -1.65 -10.73 -3.24
C GLY A 42 -0.56 -10.01 -4.05
N ASP A 43 -0.77 -8.75 -4.44
CA ASP A 43 0.27 -7.98 -5.13
C ASP A 43 1.36 -7.49 -4.17
N ARG A 44 2.62 -7.58 -4.60
CA ARG A 44 3.74 -6.92 -3.94
C ARG A 44 3.80 -5.45 -4.31
N VAL A 45 3.87 -4.62 -3.28
CA VAL A 45 3.88 -3.18 -3.43
C VAL A 45 4.99 -2.53 -2.61
N THR A 46 5.52 -1.44 -3.12
CA THR A 46 6.43 -0.57 -2.39
C THR A 46 5.61 0.52 -1.73
N VAL A 47 5.75 0.61 -0.41
CA VAL A 47 5.08 1.56 0.45
C VAL A 47 6.09 2.55 1.04
N GLU A 48 5.72 3.82 1.01
CA GLU A 48 6.42 4.90 1.68
C GLU A 48 5.64 5.28 2.94
N MET A 49 6.32 5.33 4.08
CA MET A 49 5.70 5.59 5.38
C MET A 49 6.12 6.97 5.85
N THR A 50 5.20 7.69 6.47
CA THR A 50 5.56 8.96 7.10
C THR A 50 6.25 8.65 8.43
N PRO A 51 7.39 9.29 8.75
CA PRO A 51 8.15 8.99 9.97
C PRO A 51 7.36 9.24 11.28
N TYR A 52 6.25 9.95 11.21
CA TYR A 52 5.37 10.25 12.34
C TYR A 52 4.33 9.16 12.61
N ASP A 53 3.94 8.37 11.60
CA ASP A 53 2.86 7.38 11.69
C ASP A 53 3.24 6.09 10.96
N LEU A 54 3.71 5.10 11.73
CA LEU A 54 4.06 3.77 11.22
C LEU A 54 2.84 2.91 10.85
N SER A 55 1.62 3.38 11.12
CA SER A 55 0.38 2.66 10.77
C SER A 55 -0.19 3.04 9.40
N LYS A 56 0.29 4.14 8.81
CA LYS A 56 -0.20 4.68 7.53
C LYS A 56 0.93 4.73 6.51
N GLY A 57 0.63 4.29 5.30
CA GLY A 57 1.56 4.28 4.19
C GLY A 57 0.97 4.83 2.91
N ARG A 58 1.84 5.13 1.96
CA ARG A 58 1.49 5.50 0.60
C ARG A 58 2.10 4.50 -0.36
N ILE A 59 1.26 3.88 -1.18
CA ILE A 59 1.72 2.93 -2.20
C ILE A 59 2.32 3.74 -3.35
N ILE A 60 3.62 3.60 -3.56
CA ILE A 60 4.36 4.33 -4.60
C ILE A 60 4.59 3.49 -5.85
N TYR A 61 4.70 2.17 -5.70
CA TYR A 61 5.00 1.27 -6.79
C TYR A 61 4.35 -0.09 -6.60
N ARG A 62 3.99 -0.73 -7.71
CA ARG A 62 3.54 -2.12 -7.78
C ARG A 62 4.54 -2.87 -8.64
N HIS A 63 5.01 -4.02 -8.15
CA HIS A 63 5.88 -4.93 -8.90
C HIS A 63 5.09 -5.88 -9.79
#